data_AF-A0A8K0QGF2-F1
#
_entry.id   AF-A0A8K0QGF2-F1
#
_cell.length_a   1.000
_cell.length_b   1.000
_cell.length_c   1.000
_cell.angle_alpha   90.00
_cell.angle_beta   90.00
_cell.angle_gamma   90.00
#
_symmetry.space_group_name_H-M   'P 1'
#
loop_
_entity.id
_entity.type
_entity.pdbx_description
1 polymer ?
#
loop_
_entity_poly.entity_id
_entity_poly.type
_entity_poly.pdbx_seq_one_letter_code
_entity_poly.pdbx_strand_id
1 'polypeptide(L)'
;MVPLQFPRLNLVLSPHATENSDGDAAKMVSSNTVMGLEWTFIFLSYVLVTARVYVRVWMRRDRLYWSDYWLMAALASAQGLVICDTLTYQMNAMDNFAITSISLDKIRFATGYFFDVGIYLAKFSILAFYYNLVPLTNPHMRITLYVLTAITGICALATFMNITFWCGPNPSVNWSSGNDACSVFESMVVMRVNWSMNFITEVLNLIYPFPLIRGVKISSRRERISLGVIFTMGFITIAVSIGRFVMMLHVDNDITIYIWATAEMCIAIMIVALTALRPLLRKIAYILSSNITNSDTKSVHRIYSLEHQSRTKTRSARPLSGSHWRNSNKTHQSRVIAIHQDPTGSQVELNNIDSGKIIKTEEVFVSSEVDVSSRG
;
A
#
# COMPACT_ATOMS: atom_id res chain seq x y z
N MET A 1 -49.97 -7.20 21.65
CA MET A 1 -48.94 -6.57 20.81
C MET A 1 -49.34 -6.77 19.37
N VAL A 2 -49.67 -5.68 18.69
CA VAL A 2 -50.18 -5.64 17.32
C VAL A 2 -49.00 -5.82 16.34
N PRO A 3 -49.08 -6.72 15.34
CA PRO A 3 -48.07 -6.80 14.30
C PRO A 3 -48.34 -5.73 13.21
N LEU A 4 -47.32 -4.93 12.91
CA LEU A 4 -47.33 -3.95 11.83
C LEU A 4 -47.22 -4.67 10.47
N GLN A 5 -48.25 -4.50 9.66
CA GLN A 5 -48.39 -5.08 8.33
C GLN A 5 -48.04 -4.00 7.29
N PHE A 6 -46.94 -4.18 6.56
CA PHE A 6 -46.59 -3.32 5.43
C PHE A 6 -47.34 -3.77 4.16
N PRO A 7 -47.85 -2.85 3.33
CA PRO A 7 -48.67 -3.19 2.18
C PRO A 7 -47.85 -3.75 1.01
N ARG A 8 -48.33 -4.86 0.43
CA ARG A 8 -47.87 -5.41 -0.85
C ARG A 8 -48.39 -4.53 -1.98
N LEU A 9 -47.48 -3.91 -2.75
CA LEU A 9 -47.83 -3.32 -4.04
C LEU A 9 -47.87 -4.45 -5.09
N ASN A 10 -49.08 -4.84 -5.50
CA ASN A 10 -49.30 -5.71 -6.66
C ASN A 10 -49.16 -4.86 -7.92
N LEU A 11 -48.07 -5.04 -8.67
CA LEU A 11 -47.98 -4.56 -10.05
C LEU A 11 -48.18 -5.75 -10.98
N VAL A 12 -49.42 -5.88 -11.43
CA VAL A 12 -49.87 -6.81 -12.46
C VAL A 12 -49.33 -6.31 -13.80
N LEU A 13 -48.43 -7.06 -14.43
CA LEU A 13 -48.17 -6.98 -15.86
C LEU A 13 -48.26 -8.41 -16.44
N SER A 14 -49.29 -8.61 -17.25
CA SER A 14 -49.64 -9.85 -17.95
C SER A 14 -48.63 -10.19 -19.05
N PRO A 15 -48.41 -11.48 -19.38
CA PRO A 15 -47.39 -11.93 -20.32
C PRO A 15 -47.95 -12.02 -21.74
N HIS A 16 -47.16 -11.59 -22.74
CA HIS A 16 -47.02 -12.17 -24.09
C HIS A 16 -46.31 -11.19 -25.03
N ALA A 17 -45.09 -11.51 -25.45
CA ALA A 17 -44.62 -11.35 -26.83
C ALA A 17 -43.21 -11.96 -26.94
N THR A 18 -43.13 -13.01 -27.74
CA THR A 18 -41.93 -13.69 -28.21
C THR A 18 -41.13 -12.80 -29.16
N GLU A 19 -39.88 -12.48 -28.84
CA GLU A 19 -38.83 -12.26 -29.84
C GLU A 19 -37.44 -12.16 -29.18
N ASN A 20 -36.48 -12.84 -29.80
CA ASN A 20 -35.03 -12.72 -29.65
C ASN A 20 -34.35 -13.44 -28.48
N SER A 21 -34.17 -14.75 -28.70
CA SER A 21 -32.90 -15.43 -28.43
C SER A 21 -31.72 -14.52 -28.78
N ASP A 22 -30.74 -14.44 -27.88
CA ASP A 22 -29.43 -13.76 -27.96
C ASP A 22 -29.25 -12.50 -27.09
N GLY A 23 -30.26 -12.08 -26.31
CA GLY A 23 -30.17 -10.90 -25.42
C GLY A 23 -29.96 -11.16 -23.92
N ASP A 24 -30.38 -12.31 -23.39
CA ASP A 24 -30.54 -12.54 -21.95
C ASP A 24 -29.59 -13.60 -21.36
N ALA A 25 -28.40 -13.73 -21.95
CA ALA A 25 -27.23 -14.21 -21.22
C ALA A 25 -26.71 -13.08 -20.32
N ALA A 26 -27.55 -12.61 -19.38
CA ALA A 26 -27.07 -11.87 -18.23
C ALA A 26 -26.00 -12.75 -17.57
N LYS A 27 -24.72 -12.42 -17.82
CA LYS A 27 -23.53 -13.22 -17.48
C LYS A 27 -23.64 -13.81 -16.07
N MET A 28 -24.17 -15.02 -15.95
CA MET A 28 -23.85 -15.88 -14.82
C MET A 28 -22.35 -16.10 -14.92
N VAL A 29 -21.62 -15.57 -13.95
CA VAL A 29 -20.16 -15.68 -13.90
C VAL A 29 -19.83 -17.17 -13.81
N SER A 30 -19.24 -17.73 -14.87
CA SER A 30 -18.85 -19.14 -14.91
C SER A 30 -17.75 -19.42 -13.90
N SER A 31 -17.80 -20.58 -13.24
CA SER A 31 -16.79 -21.07 -12.29
C SER A 31 -15.36 -21.07 -12.87
N ASN A 32 -15.21 -21.28 -14.19
CA ASN A 32 -13.92 -21.17 -14.87
C ASN A 32 -13.35 -19.75 -14.82
N THR A 33 -14.22 -18.75 -14.94
CA THR A 33 -13.83 -17.32 -14.87
C THR A 33 -13.41 -16.97 -13.44
N VAL A 34 -14.13 -17.49 -12.44
CA VAL A 34 -13.81 -17.28 -11.02
C VAL A 34 -12.40 -17.78 -10.73
N MET A 35 -12.11 -19.02 -11.09
CA MET A 35 -10.80 -19.62 -10.87
C MET A 35 -9.69 -18.83 -11.57
N GLY A 36 -9.92 -18.40 -12.82
CA GLY A 36 -8.99 -17.53 -13.52
C GLY A 36 -8.70 -16.22 -12.77
N LEU A 37 -9.73 -15.55 -12.26
CA LEU A 37 -9.57 -14.31 -11.49
C LEU A 37 -8.82 -14.54 -10.17
N GLU A 38 -9.15 -15.58 -9.42
CA GLU A 38 -8.50 -15.89 -8.15
C GLU A 38 -7.00 -16.16 -8.31
N TRP A 39 -6.63 -16.98 -9.30
CA TRP A 39 -5.22 -17.25 -9.60
C TRP A 39 -4.48 -16.00 -10.09
N THR A 40 -5.15 -15.08 -10.80
CA THR A 40 -4.51 -13.80 -11.16
C THR A 40 -4.27 -12.88 -9.97
N PHE A 41 -5.22 -12.79 -9.02
CA PHE A 41 -5.06 -11.98 -7.82
C PHE A 41 -3.96 -12.50 -6.91
N ILE A 42 -3.90 -13.82 -6.69
CA ILE A 42 -2.85 -14.42 -5.86
C ILE A 42 -1.48 -14.27 -6.53
N PHE A 43 -1.38 -14.47 -7.85
CA PHE A 43 -0.13 -14.27 -8.59
C PHE A 43 0.39 -12.84 -8.43
N LEU A 44 -0.49 -11.84 -8.61
CA LEU A 44 -0.12 -10.44 -8.43
C LEU A 44 0.34 -10.13 -6.99
N SER A 45 -0.32 -10.75 -6.01
CA SER A 45 0.08 -10.65 -4.59
C SER A 45 1.47 -11.25 -4.35
N TYR A 46 1.77 -12.42 -4.91
CA TYR A 46 3.11 -13.04 -4.84
C TYR A 46 4.19 -12.14 -5.43
N VAL A 47 3.94 -11.55 -6.61
CA VAL A 47 4.89 -10.64 -7.27
C VAL A 47 5.20 -9.44 -6.37
N LEU A 48 4.18 -8.81 -5.78
CA LEU A 48 4.37 -7.63 -4.94
C LEU A 48 5.03 -7.94 -3.59
N VAL A 49 4.67 -9.05 -2.95
CA VAL A 49 5.31 -9.48 -1.68
C VAL A 49 6.76 -9.89 -1.93
N THR A 50 7.04 -10.65 -3.00
CA THR A 50 8.41 -11.04 -3.37
C THR A 50 9.25 -9.81 -3.70
N ALA A 51 8.72 -8.87 -4.48
CA ALA A 51 9.39 -7.61 -4.76
C ALA A 51 9.72 -6.84 -3.47
N ARG A 52 8.80 -6.80 -2.50
CA ARG A 52 9.05 -6.19 -1.20
C ARG A 52 10.19 -6.86 -0.44
N VAL A 53 10.16 -8.19 -0.33
CA VAL A 53 11.21 -8.95 0.37
C VAL A 53 12.56 -8.76 -0.33
N TYR A 54 12.59 -8.84 -1.66
CA TYR A 54 13.78 -8.64 -2.46
C TYR A 54 14.41 -7.25 -2.21
N VAL A 55 13.59 -6.21 -2.20
CA VAL A 55 14.05 -4.84 -1.98
C VAL A 55 14.63 -4.65 -0.59
N ARG A 56 14.01 -5.22 0.44
CA ARG A 56 14.48 -5.10 1.82
C ARG A 56 15.78 -5.86 2.03
N VAL A 57 15.82 -7.13 1.63
CA VAL A 57 16.96 -8.01 1.89
C VAL A 57 18.14 -7.69 0.97
N TRP A 58 17.90 -7.50 -0.33
CA TRP A 58 18.97 -7.40 -1.32
C TRP A 58 19.35 -5.95 -1.64
N MET A 59 18.37 -5.09 -1.96
CA MET A 59 18.68 -3.71 -2.34
C MET A 59 19.06 -2.84 -1.14
N ARG A 60 18.42 -3.03 0.02
CA ARG A 60 18.66 -2.23 1.22
C ARG A 60 19.59 -2.89 2.22
N ARG A 61 19.80 -4.21 2.12
CA ARG A 61 20.53 -5.01 3.13
C ARG A 61 19.96 -4.83 4.55
N ASP A 62 18.65 -4.61 4.63
CA ASP A 62 17.92 -4.47 5.89
C ASP A 62 17.48 -5.84 6.40
N ARG A 63 17.28 -5.95 7.73
CA ARG A 63 16.65 -7.14 8.32
C ARG A 63 15.14 -7.14 8.07
N LEU A 64 14.56 -8.34 8.02
CA LEU A 64 13.10 -8.49 7.97
C LEU A 64 12.49 -8.06 9.29
N TYR A 65 11.43 -7.25 9.20
CA TYR A 65 10.68 -6.80 10.36
C TYR A 65 9.53 -7.78 10.65
N TRP A 66 8.98 -7.73 11.86
CA TRP A 66 7.75 -8.44 12.22
C TRP A 66 6.62 -8.21 11.21
N SER A 67 6.54 -7.01 10.61
CA SER A 67 5.58 -6.73 9.53
C SER A 67 5.69 -7.69 8.36
N ASP A 68 6.91 -8.07 7.97
CA ASP A 68 7.13 -8.90 6.79
C ASP A 68 6.77 -10.36 7.06
N TYR A 69 7.02 -10.86 8.29
CA TYR A 69 6.59 -12.20 8.70
C TYR A 69 5.07 -12.33 8.71
N TRP A 70 4.35 -11.36 9.28
CA TRP A 70 2.88 -11.33 9.24
C TRP A 70 2.34 -11.26 7.81
N LEU A 71 3.02 -10.52 6.92
CA LEU A 71 2.62 -10.42 5.51
C LEU A 71 2.82 -11.75 4.76
N MET A 72 3.93 -12.45 4.99
CA MET A 72 4.17 -13.77 4.40
C MET A 72 3.18 -14.80 4.94
N ALA A 73 2.83 -14.74 6.22
CA ALA A 73 1.81 -15.60 6.80
C ALA A 73 0.42 -15.31 6.17
N ALA A 74 0.07 -14.04 5.97
CA ALA A 74 -1.17 -13.67 5.28
C ALA A 74 -1.20 -14.19 3.83
N LEU A 75 -0.08 -14.11 3.10
CA LEU A 75 0.05 -14.67 1.75
C LEU A 75 -0.11 -16.19 1.74
N ALA A 76 0.45 -16.89 2.73
CA ALA A 76 0.26 -18.33 2.88
C ALA A 76 -1.20 -18.70 3.15
N SER A 77 -1.91 -17.92 3.98
CA SER A 77 -3.36 -18.10 4.18
C SER A 77 -4.15 -17.83 2.90
N ALA A 78 -3.82 -16.80 2.12
CA ALA A 78 -4.45 -16.53 0.83
C ALA A 78 -4.23 -17.67 -0.18
N GLN A 79 -3.04 -18.26 -0.21
CA GLN A 79 -2.78 -19.45 -1.01
C GLN A 79 -3.62 -20.65 -0.55
N GLY A 80 -3.76 -20.85 0.76
CA GLY A 80 -4.63 -21.88 1.35
C GLY A 80 -6.08 -21.71 0.92
N LEU A 81 -6.59 -20.48 0.95
CA LEU A 81 -7.94 -20.12 0.48
C LEU A 81 -8.14 -20.51 -0.99
N VAL A 82 -7.27 -20.06 -1.90
CA VAL A 82 -7.38 -20.36 -3.34
C VAL A 82 -7.26 -21.86 -3.62
N ILE A 83 -6.46 -22.59 -2.83
CA ILE A 83 -6.39 -24.06 -2.94
C ILE A 83 -7.73 -24.70 -2.55
N CYS A 84 -8.33 -24.29 -1.43
CA CYS A 84 -9.63 -24.80 -1.00
C CYS A 84 -10.74 -24.49 -2.02
N ASP A 85 -10.70 -23.30 -2.64
CA ASP A 85 -11.66 -22.90 -3.67
C ASP A 85 -11.44 -23.69 -4.97
N THR A 86 -10.18 -23.98 -5.33
CA THR A 86 -9.84 -24.88 -6.44
C THR A 86 -10.36 -26.31 -6.20
N LEU A 87 -10.24 -26.83 -4.98
CA LEU A 87 -10.79 -28.14 -4.62
C LEU A 87 -12.32 -28.15 -4.69
N THR A 88 -12.97 -27.07 -4.23
CA THR A 88 -14.43 -26.89 -4.34
C THR A 88 -14.89 -26.89 -5.79
N TYR A 89 -14.15 -26.20 -6.65
CA TYR A 89 -14.36 -26.19 -8.10
C TYR A 89 -14.21 -27.59 -8.72
N GLN A 90 -13.16 -28.33 -8.38
CA GLN A 90 -12.91 -29.69 -8.91
C GLN A 90 -14.02 -30.70 -8.54
N MET A 91 -14.73 -30.46 -7.43
CA MET A 91 -15.89 -31.27 -7.02
C MET A 91 -17.21 -30.86 -7.70
N ASN A 92 -17.18 -29.91 -8.65
CA ASN A 92 -18.37 -29.29 -9.28
C ASN A 92 -19.34 -28.64 -8.29
N ALA A 93 -18.89 -28.38 -7.06
CA ALA A 93 -19.72 -27.82 -5.99
C ALA A 93 -19.88 -26.28 -6.09
N MET A 94 -19.20 -25.65 -7.05
CA MET A 94 -19.37 -24.25 -7.41
C MET A 94 -20.50 -24.07 -8.46
N ASP A 95 -20.71 -25.04 -9.34
CA ASP A 95 -21.80 -25.01 -10.34
C ASP A 95 -23.09 -25.67 -9.83
N ASN A 96 -22.99 -26.62 -8.89
CA ASN A 96 -24.12 -27.35 -8.32
C ASN A 96 -24.09 -27.35 -6.79
N PHE A 97 -24.74 -26.36 -6.17
CA PHE A 97 -24.79 -26.20 -4.70
C PHE A 97 -25.60 -27.28 -3.97
N ALA A 98 -26.37 -28.10 -4.70
CA ALA A 98 -27.08 -29.25 -4.13
C ALA A 98 -26.17 -30.42 -3.75
N ILE A 99 -24.89 -30.41 -4.17
CA ILE A 99 -23.92 -31.42 -3.80
C ILE A 99 -23.53 -31.18 -2.34
N THR A 100 -23.99 -32.06 -1.45
CA THR A 100 -23.58 -32.08 -0.04
C THR A 100 -22.68 -33.29 0.21
N SER A 101 -21.52 -33.04 0.82
CA SER A 101 -20.54 -34.08 1.14
C SER A 101 -19.72 -33.64 2.34
N ILE A 102 -19.44 -34.57 3.25
CA ILE A 102 -18.60 -34.31 4.43
C ILE A 102 -17.23 -33.73 4.01
N SER A 103 -16.68 -34.18 2.88
CA SER A 103 -15.42 -33.65 2.36
C SER A 103 -15.54 -32.19 1.91
N LEU A 104 -16.67 -31.83 1.29
CA LEU A 104 -16.96 -30.45 0.86
C LEU A 104 -17.14 -29.52 2.06
N ASP A 105 -17.85 -29.97 3.10
CA ASP A 105 -18.08 -29.15 4.30
C ASP A 105 -16.78 -28.89 5.05
N LYS A 106 -15.89 -29.88 5.11
CA LYS A 106 -14.51 -29.69 5.64
C LYS A 106 -13.72 -28.67 4.84
N ILE A 107 -13.84 -28.69 3.51
CA ILE A 107 -13.16 -27.73 2.62
C ILE A 107 -13.73 -26.33 2.83
N ARG A 108 -15.05 -26.16 2.85
CA ARG A 108 -15.72 -24.87 3.11
C ARG A 108 -15.37 -24.31 4.49
N PHE A 109 -15.32 -25.17 5.51
CA PHE A 109 -14.84 -24.80 6.84
C PHE A 109 -13.39 -24.30 6.81
N ALA A 110 -12.50 -25.00 6.11
CA ALA A 110 -11.12 -24.57 5.92
C ALA A 110 -11.01 -23.26 5.12
N THR A 111 -11.82 -23.05 4.08
CA THR A 111 -11.90 -21.79 3.31
C THR A 111 -12.21 -20.62 4.23
N GLY A 112 -13.26 -20.73 5.05
CA GLY A 112 -13.63 -19.68 6.01
C GLY A 112 -12.50 -19.37 7.00
N TYR A 113 -11.83 -20.41 7.48
CA TYR A 113 -10.70 -20.27 8.40
C TYR A 113 -9.50 -19.57 7.77
N PHE A 114 -9.11 -19.95 6.55
CA PHE A 114 -8.04 -19.29 5.81
C PHE A 114 -8.37 -17.83 5.49
N PHE A 115 -9.63 -17.55 5.14
CA PHE A 115 -10.11 -16.19 4.90
C PHE A 115 -9.98 -15.31 6.14
N ASP A 116 -10.65 -15.71 7.22
CA ASP A 116 -10.76 -14.88 8.41
C ASP A 116 -9.42 -14.75 9.13
N VAL A 117 -8.62 -15.82 9.24
CA VAL A 117 -7.28 -15.72 9.83
C VAL A 117 -6.37 -14.87 8.92
N GLY A 118 -6.38 -15.12 7.61
CA GLY A 118 -5.53 -14.42 6.66
C GLY A 118 -5.73 -12.91 6.65
N ILE A 119 -6.98 -12.43 6.73
CA ILE A 119 -7.28 -11.00 6.69
C ILE A 119 -6.77 -10.29 7.95
N TYR A 120 -6.84 -10.93 9.12
CA TYR A 120 -6.24 -10.37 10.34
C TYR A 120 -4.72 -10.44 10.35
N LEU A 121 -4.09 -11.45 9.75
CA LEU A 121 -2.62 -11.49 9.58
C LEU A 121 -2.12 -10.29 8.74
N ALA A 122 -2.83 -9.92 7.68
CA ALA A 122 -2.54 -8.72 6.91
C ALA A 122 -2.66 -7.44 7.77
N LYS A 123 -3.64 -7.37 8.68
CA LYS A 123 -3.80 -6.25 9.62
C LYS A 123 -2.68 -6.19 10.66
N PHE A 124 -2.25 -7.33 11.20
CA PHE A 124 -1.09 -7.36 12.09
C PHE A 124 0.19 -6.92 11.38
N SER A 125 0.32 -7.21 10.08
CA SER A 125 1.44 -6.70 9.28
C SER A 125 1.48 -5.17 9.21
N ILE A 126 0.34 -4.51 8.92
CA ILE A 126 0.30 -3.04 8.88
C ILE A 126 0.45 -2.40 10.26
N LEU A 127 -0.09 -3.01 11.32
CA LEU A 127 0.12 -2.57 12.70
C LEU A 127 1.59 -2.68 13.09
N ALA A 128 2.25 -3.80 12.80
CA ALA A 128 3.68 -3.96 13.02
C ALA A 128 4.50 -2.94 12.22
N PHE A 129 4.05 -2.54 11.03
CA PHE A 129 4.66 -1.44 10.29
C PHE A 129 4.50 -0.10 11.03
N TYR A 130 3.32 0.19 11.61
CA TYR A 130 3.11 1.40 12.42
C TYR A 130 3.99 1.45 13.68
N TYR A 131 4.27 0.33 14.33
CA TYR A 131 5.20 0.27 15.47
C TYR A 131 6.63 0.68 15.09
N ASN A 132 7.04 0.43 13.84
CA ASN A 132 8.33 0.87 13.32
C ASN A 132 8.31 2.33 12.86
N LEU A 133 7.15 2.83 12.41
CA LEU A 133 7.01 4.20 11.91
C LEU A 133 6.93 5.25 13.03
N VAL A 134 6.22 4.94 14.12
CA VAL A 134 5.96 5.91 15.20
C VAL A 134 7.14 5.92 16.17
N PRO A 135 7.84 7.05 16.37
CA PRO A 135 8.96 7.10 17.32
C PRO A 135 8.47 6.96 18.77
N LEU A 136 9.35 6.48 19.65
CA LEU A 136 9.05 6.32 21.10
C LEU A 136 8.82 7.66 21.81
N THR A 137 9.24 8.76 21.20
CA THR A 137 9.12 10.12 21.74
C THR A 137 7.68 10.68 21.73
N ASN A 138 6.75 10.03 21.03
CA ASN A 138 5.33 10.43 21.01
C ASN A 138 4.46 9.42 21.78
N PRO A 139 4.30 9.60 23.10
CA PRO A 139 3.61 8.64 23.95
C PRO A 139 2.12 8.51 23.61
N HIS A 140 1.45 9.60 23.23
CA HIS A 140 0.02 9.57 22.86
C HIS A 140 -0.23 8.67 21.65
N MET A 141 0.54 8.85 20.56
CA MET A 141 0.43 8.01 19.35
C MET A 141 0.75 6.54 19.63
N ARG A 142 1.70 6.27 20.53
CA ARG A 142 2.05 4.91 20.97
C ARG A 142 0.92 4.26 21.78
N ILE A 143 0.30 4.98 22.71
CA ILE A 143 -0.85 4.50 23.48
C ILE A 143 -2.01 4.17 22.53
N THR A 144 -2.34 5.07 21.59
CA THR A 144 -3.39 4.79 20.60
C THR A 144 -3.05 3.56 19.75
N LEU A 145 -1.78 3.33 19.41
CA LEU A 145 -1.35 2.14 18.68
C LEU A 145 -1.54 0.85 19.49
N TYR A 146 -1.21 0.87 20.78
CA TYR A 146 -1.43 -0.26 21.68
C TYR A 146 -2.92 -0.59 21.78
N VAL A 147 -3.77 0.42 21.97
CA VAL A 147 -5.23 0.26 22.00
C VAL A 147 -5.75 -0.31 20.68
N LEU A 148 -5.30 0.22 19.54
CA LEU A 148 -5.70 -0.27 18.22
C LEU A 148 -5.26 -1.73 17.98
N THR A 149 -4.06 -2.08 18.42
CA THR A 149 -3.54 -3.45 18.32
C THR A 149 -4.35 -4.40 19.21
N ALA A 150 -4.70 -3.97 20.42
CA ALA A 150 -5.54 -4.74 21.33
C ALA A 150 -6.94 -4.96 20.76
N ILE A 151 -7.59 -3.92 20.22
CA ILE A 151 -8.91 -4.03 19.56
C ILE A 151 -8.83 -5.01 18.39
N THR A 152 -7.83 -4.87 17.52
CA THR A 152 -7.65 -5.77 16.37
C THR A 152 -7.40 -7.22 16.83
N GLY A 153 -6.61 -7.41 17.89
CA GLY A 153 -6.37 -8.72 18.50
C GLY A 153 -7.62 -9.36 19.09
N ILE A 154 -8.44 -8.58 19.80
CA ILE A 154 -9.71 -9.04 20.38
C ILE A 154 -10.69 -9.42 19.26
N CYS A 155 -10.81 -8.60 18.21
CA CYS A 155 -11.65 -8.93 17.05
C CYS A 155 -11.16 -10.19 16.33
N ALA A 156 -9.84 -10.34 16.12
CA ALA A 156 -9.26 -11.54 15.52
C ALA A 156 -9.55 -12.80 16.35
N LEU A 157 -9.37 -12.71 17.67
CA LEU A 157 -9.67 -13.79 18.60
C LEU A 157 -11.17 -14.12 18.61
N ALA A 158 -12.04 -13.11 18.65
CA ALA A 158 -13.48 -13.31 18.60
C ALA A 158 -13.91 -13.99 17.30
N THR A 159 -13.41 -13.53 16.15
CA THR A 159 -13.68 -14.16 14.85
C THR A 159 -13.21 -15.62 14.82
N PHE A 160 -11.99 -15.90 15.30
CA PHE A 160 -11.48 -17.27 15.43
C PHE A 160 -12.38 -18.16 16.28
N MET A 161 -12.83 -17.65 17.44
CA MET A 161 -13.71 -18.38 18.34
C MET A 161 -15.09 -18.63 17.74
N ASN A 162 -15.64 -17.63 17.03
CA ASN A 162 -16.89 -17.80 16.28
C ASN A 162 -16.74 -18.90 15.24
N ILE A 163 -15.69 -18.90 14.42
CA ILE A 163 -15.52 -19.93 13.39
C ILE A 163 -15.40 -21.32 14.00
N THR A 164 -14.67 -21.44 15.10
CA THR A 164 -14.36 -22.75 15.69
C THR A 164 -15.51 -23.33 16.49
N PHE A 165 -16.24 -22.49 17.25
CA PHE A 165 -17.14 -22.95 18.30
C PHE A 165 -18.61 -22.53 18.14
N TRP A 166 -18.98 -21.91 17.02
CA TRP A 166 -20.37 -21.48 16.82
C TRP A 166 -21.39 -22.61 16.84
N CYS A 167 -21.08 -23.74 16.18
CA CYS A 167 -21.95 -24.92 16.17
C CYS A 167 -21.83 -25.77 17.44
N GLY A 168 -21.10 -25.31 18.45
CA GLY A 168 -20.90 -25.98 19.73
C GLY A 168 -19.42 -26.21 20.08
N PRO A 169 -19.15 -26.81 21.25
CA PRO A 169 -17.79 -27.01 21.75
C PRO A 169 -16.97 -28.03 20.95
N ASN A 170 -17.64 -28.91 20.18
CA ASN A 170 -16.97 -29.85 19.30
C ASN A 170 -16.95 -29.31 17.85
N PRO A 171 -15.77 -28.94 17.30
CA PRO A 171 -15.66 -28.41 15.95
C PRO A 171 -16.13 -29.39 14.87
N SER A 172 -16.18 -30.69 15.16
CA SER A 172 -16.59 -31.69 14.17
C SER A 172 -18.07 -31.63 13.78
N VAL A 173 -18.87 -30.89 14.55
CA VAL A 173 -20.30 -30.67 14.23
C VAL A 173 -20.45 -29.88 12.93
N ASN A 174 -19.46 -29.04 12.58
CA ASN A 174 -19.46 -28.22 11.34
C ASN A 174 -19.52 -29.03 10.04
N TRP A 175 -19.22 -30.33 10.09
CA TRP A 175 -19.31 -31.24 8.94
C TRP A 175 -20.14 -32.49 9.26
N SER A 176 -21.08 -32.38 10.20
CA SER A 176 -22.00 -33.47 10.54
C SER A 176 -23.17 -33.55 9.56
N SER A 177 -23.57 -34.76 9.16
CA SER A 177 -24.68 -35.00 8.23
C SER A 177 -25.96 -35.33 9.02
N GLY A 178 -27.06 -34.60 8.79
CA GLY A 178 -28.35 -34.84 9.45
C GLY A 178 -29.32 -33.64 9.34
N ASN A 179 -30.55 -33.81 9.82
CA ASN A 179 -31.59 -32.76 9.78
C ASN A 179 -31.28 -31.54 10.68
N ASP A 180 -30.38 -31.69 11.66
CA ASP A 180 -29.89 -30.60 12.53
C ASP A 180 -28.43 -30.21 12.20
N ALA A 181 -27.99 -30.38 10.95
CA ALA A 181 -26.65 -30.01 10.53
C ALA A 181 -26.44 -28.50 10.70
N CYS A 182 -25.43 -28.13 11.49
CA CYS A 182 -25.00 -26.75 11.68
C CYS A 182 -23.70 -26.53 10.92
N SER A 183 -23.67 -25.55 10.03
CA SER A 183 -22.48 -25.11 9.31
C SER A 183 -22.24 -23.63 9.58
N VAL A 184 -21.04 -23.29 10.08
CA VAL A 184 -20.62 -21.90 10.22
C VAL A 184 -20.56 -21.18 8.88
N PHE A 185 -20.13 -21.88 7.83
CA PHE A 185 -19.96 -21.31 6.50
C PHE A 185 -21.28 -20.79 5.92
N GLU A 186 -22.38 -21.49 6.18
CA GLU A 186 -23.72 -21.13 5.70
C GLU A 186 -24.44 -20.14 6.64
N SER A 187 -23.89 -19.91 7.85
CA SER A 187 -24.54 -19.06 8.84
C SER A 187 -24.37 -17.57 8.52
N MET A 188 -25.44 -16.96 7.98
CA MET A 188 -25.51 -15.53 7.72
C MET A 188 -25.29 -14.67 8.98
N VAL A 189 -25.64 -15.18 10.17
CA VAL A 189 -25.43 -14.47 11.44
C VAL A 189 -23.94 -14.35 11.74
N VAL A 190 -23.19 -15.47 11.67
CA VAL A 190 -21.73 -15.48 11.89
C VAL A 190 -21.04 -14.59 10.88
N MET A 191 -21.41 -14.74 9.62
CA MET A 191 -20.85 -13.95 8.53
C MET A 191 -21.01 -12.44 8.77
N ARG A 192 -22.20 -11.98 9.18
CA ARG A 192 -22.46 -10.55 9.48
C ARG A 192 -21.64 -10.05 10.67
N VAL A 193 -21.53 -10.86 11.73
CA VAL A 193 -20.76 -10.51 12.94
C VAL A 193 -19.26 -10.41 12.61
N ASN A 194 -18.70 -11.42 11.95
CA ASN A 194 -17.29 -11.45 11.56
C ASN A 194 -16.96 -10.33 10.56
N TRP A 195 -17.83 -10.11 9.57
CA TRP A 195 -17.67 -8.99 8.63
C TRP A 195 -17.66 -7.65 9.35
N SER A 196 -18.57 -7.43 10.32
CA SER A 196 -18.63 -6.17 11.07
C SER A 196 -17.34 -5.91 11.85
N MET A 197 -16.81 -6.93 12.54
CA MET A 197 -15.53 -6.83 13.26
C MET A 197 -14.35 -6.56 12.31
N ASN A 198 -14.34 -7.25 11.16
CA ASN A 198 -13.35 -7.03 10.12
C ASN A 198 -13.40 -5.57 9.61
N PHE A 199 -14.58 -5.10 9.23
CA PHE A 199 -14.79 -3.77 8.68
C PHE A 199 -14.42 -2.66 9.67
N ILE A 200 -14.86 -2.77 10.94
CA ILE A 200 -14.54 -1.79 11.99
C ILE A 200 -13.02 -1.68 12.17
N THR A 201 -12.32 -2.81 12.24
CA THR A 201 -10.86 -2.80 12.41
C THR A 201 -10.13 -2.27 11.18
N GLU A 202 -10.67 -2.41 9.96
CA GLU A 202 -10.13 -1.74 8.78
C GLU A 202 -10.25 -0.22 8.84
N VAL A 203 -11.44 0.28 9.19
CA VAL A 203 -11.69 1.72 9.35
C VAL A 203 -10.76 2.33 10.40
N LEU A 204 -10.57 1.66 11.54
CA LEU A 204 -9.67 2.12 12.58
C LEU A 204 -8.20 2.16 12.10
N ASN A 205 -7.75 1.14 11.37
CA ASN A 205 -6.40 1.09 10.79
C ASN A 205 -6.16 2.19 9.74
N LEU A 206 -7.21 2.56 9.00
CA LEU A 206 -7.17 3.68 8.06
C LEU A 206 -7.08 5.03 8.78
N ILE A 207 -7.88 5.24 9.84
CA ILE A 207 -7.94 6.50 10.58
C ILE A 207 -6.66 6.75 11.41
N TYR A 208 -6.01 5.68 11.90
CA TYR A 208 -4.83 5.77 12.76
C TYR A 208 -3.70 6.69 12.26
N PRO A 209 -3.25 6.64 10.99
CA PRO A 209 -2.19 7.52 10.52
C PRO A 209 -2.57 9.02 10.47
N PHE A 210 -3.85 9.40 10.47
CA PHE A 210 -4.27 10.80 10.23
C PHE A 210 -3.79 11.81 11.29
N PRO A 211 -3.85 11.55 12.60
CA PRO A 211 -3.33 12.48 13.60
C PRO A 211 -1.82 12.72 13.47
N LEU A 212 -1.05 11.69 13.07
CA LEU A 212 0.40 11.81 12.81
C LEU A 212 0.69 12.86 11.74
N ILE A 213 -0.22 12.99 10.78
CA ILE A 213 -0.08 13.84 9.60
C ILE A 213 -0.42 15.30 9.91
N ARG A 214 -1.40 15.55 10.79
CA ARG A 214 -1.83 16.92 11.16
C ARG A 214 -0.79 17.67 11.99
N GLY A 215 0.02 16.95 12.79
CA GLY A 215 1.04 17.55 13.64
C GLY A 215 2.31 17.99 12.90
N VAL A 216 2.55 17.48 11.69
CA VAL A 216 3.72 17.84 10.88
C VAL A 216 3.33 18.97 9.95
N LYS A 217 4.06 20.09 9.98
CA LYS A 217 3.94 21.13 8.94
C LYS A 217 4.43 20.52 7.64
N ILE A 218 3.50 20.03 6.81
CA ILE A 218 3.81 19.36 5.55
C ILE A 218 4.44 20.36 4.57
N SER A 219 5.75 20.55 4.67
CA SER A 219 6.52 21.42 3.76
C SER A 219 7.00 20.64 2.53
N SER A 220 7.08 19.32 2.62
CA SER A 220 7.63 18.47 1.57
C SER A 220 6.54 17.86 0.70
N ARG A 221 6.67 18.02 -0.63
CA ARG A 221 5.86 17.31 -1.65
C ARG A 221 5.83 15.79 -1.41
N ARG A 222 6.84 15.24 -0.75
CA ARG A 222 6.99 13.80 -0.44
C ARG A 222 5.96 13.31 0.58
N GLU A 223 5.66 14.12 1.58
CA GLU A 223 4.70 13.77 2.62
C GLU A 223 3.29 13.78 2.02
N ARG A 224 2.88 14.86 1.33
CA ARG A 224 1.58 14.95 0.65
C ARG A 224 1.24 13.74 -0.24
N ILE A 225 2.20 13.29 -1.05
CA ILE A 225 2.00 12.11 -1.91
C ILE A 225 1.81 10.84 -1.08
N SER A 226 2.57 10.68 0.01
CA SER A 226 2.43 9.53 0.89
C SER A 226 1.06 9.49 1.57
N LEU A 227 0.49 10.66 1.88
CA LEU A 227 -0.87 10.78 2.41
C LEU A 227 -1.91 10.34 1.39
N GLY A 228 -1.80 10.84 0.16
CA GLY A 228 -2.70 10.49 -0.93
C GLY A 228 -2.70 9.00 -1.22
N VAL A 229 -1.53 8.36 -1.16
CA VAL A 229 -1.41 6.90 -1.31
C VAL A 229 -2.09 6.17 -0.15
N ILE A 230 -1.83 6.52 1.12
CA ILE A 230 -2.52 5.85 2.25
C ILE A 230 -4.04 6.00 2.15
N PHE A 231 -4.51 7.20 1.79
CA PHE A 231 -5.93 7.49 1.66
C PHE A 231 -6.60 6.66 0.57
N THR A 232 -6.02 6.64 -0.62
CA THR A 232 -6.53 5.86 -1.75
C THR A 232 -6.53 4.37 -1.43
N MET A 233 -5.47 3.87 -0.81
CA MET A 233 -5.36 2.45 -0.44
C MET A 233 -6.43 2.04 0.57
N GLY A 234 -6.64 2.82 1.65
CA GLY A 234 -7.69 2.50 2.62
C GLY A 234 -9.10 2.68 2.10
N PHE A 235 -9.33 3.62 1.17
CA PHE A 235 -10.63 3.74 0.52
C PHE A 235 -10.93 2.51 -0.35
N ILE A 236 -9.93 1.98 -1.06
CA ILE A 236 -10.08 0.76 -1.87
C ILE A 236 -10.45 -0.44 -0.99
N THR A 237 -9.78 -0.66 0.15
CA THR A 237 -10.12 -1.82 1.01
C THR A 237 -11.53 -1.72 1.56
N ILE A 238 -11.94 -0.53 2.03
CA ILE A 238 -13.30 -0.27 2.52
C ILE A 238 -14.33 -0.51 1.41
N ALA A 239 -14.08 0.00 0.20
CA ALA A 239 -14.98 -0.18 -0.93
C ALA A 239 -15.16 -1.66 -1.31
N VAL A 240 -14.07 -2.44 -1.28
CA VAL A 240 -14.11 -3.88 -1.56
C VAL A 240 -14.87 -4.63 -0.46
N SER A 241 -14.64 -4.29 0.81
CA SER A 241 -15.34 -4.91 1.94
C SER A 241 -16.84 -4.63 1.93
N ILE A 242 -17.26 -3.40 1.58
CA ILE A 242 -18.66 -3.04 1.38
C ILE A 242 -19.24 -3.79 0.18
N GLY A 243 -18.50 -3.86 -0.94
CA GLY A 243 -18.90 -4.59 -2.13
C GLY A 243 -19.21 -6.05 -1.84
N ARG A 244 -18.34 -6.74 -1.08
CA ARG A 244 -18.58 -8.11 -0.62
C ARG A 244 -19.86 -8.21 0.19
N PHE A 245 -20.06 -7.32 1.17
CA PHE A 245 -21.24 -7.34 2.02
C PHE A 245 -22.54 -7.13 1.24
N VAL A 246 -22.55 -6.19 0.29
CA VAL A 246 -23.72 -5.93 -0.56
C VAL A 246 -24.05 -7.15 -1.42
N MET A 247 -23.03 -7.79 -2.00
CA MET A 247 -23.21 -8.99 -2.82
C MET A 247 -23.73 -10.17 -2.00
N MET A 248 -23.21 -10.35 -0.79
CA MET A 248 -23.71 -11.35 0.16
C MET A 248 -25.18 -11.13 0.59
N LEU A 249 -25.73 -9.91 0.42
CA LEU A 249 -27.11 -9.60 0.79
C LEU A 249 -28.12 -9.65 -0.37
N HIS A 250 -27.66 -9.40 -1.60
CA HIS A 250 -28.55 -9.16 -2.75
C HIS A 250 -28.38 -10.15 -3.89
N VAL A 251 -27.32 -10.97 -3.87
CA VAL A 251 -26.99 -11.86 -4.98
C VAL A 251 -27.01 -13.29 -4.46
N ASP A 252 -28.02 -14.05 -4.90
CA ASP A 252 -28.12 -15.50 -4.64
C ASP A 252 -27.08 -16.33 -5.43
N ASN A 253 -26.20 -15.67 -6.21
CA ASN A 253 -25.06 -16.32 -6.86
C ASN A 253 -23.89 -16.47 -5.87
N ASP A 254 -23.91 -17.58 -5.13
CA ASP A 254 -22.84 -18.01 -4.23
C ASP A 254 -21.45 -18.01 -4.88
N ILE A 255 -21.37 -18.24 -6.20
CA ILE A 255 -20.12 -18.21 -6.98
C ILE A 255 -19.40 -16.86 -6.90
N THR A 256 -20.15 -15.75 -6.87
CA THR A 256 -19.56 -14.40 -6.87
C THR A 256 -18.90 -14.10 -5.52
N ILE A 257 -19.36 -14.73 -4.44
CA ILE A 257 -18.84 -14.53 -3.09
C ILE A 257 -17.36 -14.93 -3.00
N TYR A 258 -16.96 -16.01 -3.67
CA TYR A 258 -15.56 -16.47 -3.75
C TYR A 258 -14.64 -15.40 -4.34
N ILE A 259 -15.03 -14.79 -5.47
CA ILE A 259 -14.25 -13.70 -6.10
C ILE A 259 -14.08 -12.53 -5.14
N TRP A 260 -15.15 -12.12 -4.45
CA TRP A 260 -15.08 -10.98 -3.52
C TRP A 260 -14.21 -11.27 -2.30
N ALA A 261 -14.29 -12.48 -1.75
CA ALA A 261 -13.44 -12.90 -0.63
C ALA A 261 -11.96 -12.92 -1.03
N THR A 262 -11.63 -13.55 -2.16
CA THR A 262 -10.26 -13.60 -2.69
C THR A 262 -9.75 -12.21 -3.04
N ALA A 263 -10.58 -11.35 -3.65
CA ALA A 263 -10.23 -9.97 -3.97
C ALA A 263 -9.97 -9.14 -2.72
N GLU A 264 -10.83 -9.20 -1.69
CA GLU A 264 -10.64 -8.47 -0.43
C GLU A 264 -9.31 -8.83 0.23
N MET A 265 -9.02 -10.13 0.34
CA MET A 265 -7.78 -10.62 0.94
C MET A 265 -6.54 -10.23 0.12
N CYS A 266 -6.55 -10.49 -1.20
CA CYS A 266 -5.40 -10.20 -2.07
C CYS A 266 -5.13 -8.70 -2.13
N ILE A 267 -6.16 -7.87 -2.29
CA ILE A 267 -6.02 -6.41 -2.32
C ILE A 267 -5.44 -5.91 -1.00
N ALA A 268 -5.90 -6.42 0.16
CA ALA A 268 -5.30 -6.07 1.46
C ALA A 268 -3.81 -6.43 1.51
N ILE A 269 -3.42 -7.63 1.09
CA ILE A 269 -2.00 -8.07 1.05
C ILE A 269 -1.18 -7.18 0.11
N MET A 270 -1.67 -6.92 -1.10
CA MET A 270 -1.01 -6.06 -2.08
C MET A 270 -0.81 -4.65 -1.52
N ILE A 271 -1.83 -4.11 -0.86
CA ILE A 271 -1.78 -2.78 -0.25
C ILE A 271 -0.71 -2.73 0.83
N VAL A 272 -0.71 -3.69 1.74
CA VAL A 272 0.30 -3.78 2.80
C VAL A 272 1.70 -3.96 2.20
N ALA A 273 1.85 -4.77 1.15
CA ALA A 273 3.13 -4.94 0.45
C ALA A 273 3.64 -3.60 -0.12
N LEU A 274 2.77 -2.85 -0.80
CA LEU A 274 3.06 -1.56 -1.41
C LEU A 274 3.33 -0.45 -0.39
N THR A 275 2.66 -0.45 0.76
CA THR A 275 2.83 0.60 1.78
C THR A 275 4.25 0.70 2.35
N ALA A 276 5.08 -0.34 2.26
CA ALA A 276 6.51 -0.22 2.63
C ALA A 276 7.48 -0.20 1.45
N LEU A 277 6.98 -0.29 0.21
CA LEU A 277 7.72 -0.06 -1.03
C LEU A 277 7.75 1.42 -1.45
N ARG A 278 7.17 2.34 -0.66
CA ARG A 278 7.12 3.82 -0.88
C ARG A 278 8.37 4.45 -1.55
N PRO A 279 9.61 4.13 -1.16
CA PRO A 279 10.78 4.70 -1.83
C PRO A 279 10.98 4.24 -3.29
N LEU A 280 10.46 3.08 -3.67
CA LEU A 280 10.61 2.51 -5.02
C LEU A 280 9.48 2.84 -5.97
N LEU A 281 8.24 2.98 -5.48
CA LEU A 281 7.13 3.48 -6.30
C LEU A 281 7.49 4.84 -6.92
N ARG A 282 8.31 5.64 -6.22
CA ARG A 282 8.89 6.88 -6.74
C ARG A 282 9.88 6.66 -7.88
N LYS A 283 10.76 5.66 -7.79
CA LYS A 283 11.76 5.37 -8.84
C LYS A 283 11.06 4.85 -10.09
N ILE A 284 10.06 3.98 -9.93
CA ILE A 284 9.25 3.44 -11.03
C ILE A 284 8.38 4.54 -11.65
N ALA A 285 7.66 5.34 -10.85
CA ALA A 285 6.85 6.46 -11.35
C ALA A 285 7.70 7.55 -12.02
N TYR A 286 8.92 7.81 -11.52
CA TYR A 286 9.86 8.71 -12.17
C TYR A 286 10.32 8.16 -13.53
N ILE A 287 10.64 6.86 -13.62
CA ILE A 287 11.03 6.21 -14.88
C ILE A 287 9.85 6.21 -15.87
N LEU A 288 8.64 5.84 -15.44
CA LEU A 288 7.44 5.87 -16.27
C LEU A 288 7.10 7.29 -16.75
N SER A 289 7.19 8.29 -15.87
CA SER A 289 6.98 9.70 -16.20
C SER A 289 8.06 10.26 -17.13
N SER A 290 9.31 9.82 -16.98
CA SER A 290 10.43 10.22 -17.85
C SER A 290 10.34 9.64 -19.26
N ASN A 291 9.69 8.48 -19.42
CA ASN A 291 9.44 7.89 -20.73
C ASN A 291 8.30 8.61 -21.48
N ILE A 292 7.32 9.16 -20.76
CA ILE A 292 6.20 9.92 -21.35
C ILE A 292 6.61 11.37 -21.72
N THR A 293 7.57 11.97 -21.00
CA THR A 293 8.05 13.35 -21.30
C THR A 293 9.16 13.40 -22.36
N ASN A 294 9.89 12.30 -22.58
CA ASN A 294 10.95 12.25 -23.60
C ASN A 294 10.45 12.22 -25.05
N SER A 295 9.16 11.97 -25.29
CA SER A 295 8.57 12.02 -26.63
C SER A 295 8.31 13.44 -27.12
N ASP A 296 8.04 14.41 -26.22
CA ASP A 296 7.68 15.78 -26.62
C ASP A 296 8.84 16.77 -26.62
N THR A 297 10.00 16.44 -26.03
CA THR A 297 11.13 17.39 -25.91
C THR A 297 12.17 17.25 -27.04
N LYS A 298 12.11 16.18 -27.85
CA LYS A 298 13.08 15.95 -28.94
C LYS A 298 12.84 16.82 -30.19
N SER A 299 11.68 17.47 -30.31
CA SER A 299 11.36 18.36 -31.43
C SER A 299 11.86 19.79 -31.24
N VAL A 300 11.99 20.28 -29.99
CA VAL A 300 12.33 21.69 -29.71
C VAL A 300 13.85 21.94 -29.72
N HIS A 301 14.68 20.96 -29.33
CA HIS A 301 16.13 21.18 -29.28
C HIS A 301 16.84 21.10 -30.65
N ARG A 302 16.15 20.64 -31.70
CA ARG A 302 16.69 20.58 -33.07
C ARG A 302 16.60 21.93 -33.80
N ILE A 303 15.77 22.87 -33.34
CA ILE A 303 15.61 24.19 -34.00
C ILE A 303 16.72 25.16 -33.56
N TYR A 304 17.18 25.10 -32.30
CA TYR A 304 18.21 26.01 -31.79
C TYR A 304 19.65 25.66 -32.18
N SER A 305 19.91 24.46 -32.72
CA SER A 305 21.27 24.02 -33.08
C SER A 305 21.65 24.31 -34.54
N LEU A 306 20.72 24.82 -35.37
CA LEU A 306 20.97 25.11 -36.78
C LEU A 306 21.39 26.56 -37.08
N GLU A 307 21.36 27.47 -36.11
CA GLU A 307 21.62 28.91 -36.36
C GLU A 307 23.02 29.40 -35.92
N HIS A 308 23.88 28.53 -35.38
CA HIS A 308 25.21 28.94 -34.91
C HIS A 308 26.41 28.44 -35.73
N GLN A 309 26.18 27.93 -36.95
CA GLN A 309 27.25 27.39 -37.79
C GLN A 309 27.42 28.09 -39.14
N SER A 310 27.31 29.42 -39.18
CA SER A 310 27.70 30.19 -40.36
C SER A 310 28.20 31.59 -40.04
N ARG A 311 29.47 31.71 -39.60
CA ARG A 311 30.37 32.83 -39.97
C ARG A 311 31.75 32.71 -39.30
N THR A 312 32.65 31.99 -39.95
CA THR A 312 34.09 32.20 -39.79
C THR A 312 34.72 32.25 -41.19
N LYS A 313 35.17 33.44 -41.61
CA LYS A 313 36.20 33.61 -42.66
C LYS A 313 36.77 35.03 -42.65
N THR A 314 38.04 35.12 -42.22
CA THR A 314 39.18 35.85 -42.82
C THR A 314 39.08 37.35 -43.16
N ARG A 315 39.95 38.20 -42.57
CA ARG A 315 41.17 38.76 -43.21
C ARG A 315 41.95 39.74 -42.29
N SER A 316 43.25 39.76 -42.56
CA SER A 316 44.33 40.61 -42.02
C SER A 316 44.24 42.09 -42.46
N ALA A 317 44.63 43.02 -41.57
CA ALA A 317 45.60 44.12 -41.79
C ALA A 317 45.61 45.15 -40.63
N ARG A 318 46.79 45.71 -40.32
CA ARG A 318 47.09 46.93 -39.50
C ARG A 318 47.74 47.98 -40.43
N PRO A 319 48.04 49.24 -40.03
CA PRO A 319 47.47 50.15 -39.00
C PRO A 319 47.24 51.61 -39.52
N LEU A 320 46.77 52.51 -38.64
CA LEU A 320 47.08 53.96 -38.48
C LEU A 320 45.90 54.95 -38.40
N SER A 321 45.96 55.73 -37.31
CA SER A 321 45.66 57.17 -37.14
C SER A 321 44.23 57.71 -37.32
N GLY A 322 43.77 58.47 -36.31
CA GLY A 322 42.78 59.53 -36.51
C GLY A 322 41.61 59.61 -35.52
N SER A 323 41.81 60.37 -34.44
CA SER A 323 40.88 61.30 -33.77
C SER A 323 39.43 60.91 -33.43
N HIS A 324 39.13 61.09 -32.12
CA HIS A 324 37.91 61.65 -31.52
C HIS A 324 36.55 60.94 -31.79
N TRP A 325 35.89 60.47 -30.72
CA TRP A 325 34.75 61.18 -30.10
C TRP A 325 34.41 60.53 -28.76
N ARG A 326 33.76 61.34 -27.93
CA ARG A 326 33.70 61.35 -26.46
C ARG A 326 32.29 60.96 -26.00
N ASN A 327 32.17 60.04 -25.03
CA ASN A 327 31.22 60.08 -23.91
C ASN A 327 31.51 58.86 -23.00
N SER A 328 32.16 59.03 -21.85
CA SER A 328 31.69 59.63 -20.59
C SER A 328 30.80 58.70 -19.76
N ASN A 329 31.37 58.32 -18.62
CA ASN A 329 30.79 57.86 -17.35
C ASN A 329 30.54 56.36 -17.19
N LYS A 330 30.96 55.71 -16.10
CA LYS A 330 31.93 55.98 -15.02
C LYS A 330 31.91 54.70 -14.16
N THR A 331 33.09 54.23 -13.74
CA THR A 331 33.40 53.53 -12.45
C THR A 331 32.59 52.28 -12.06
N HIS A 332 33.17 51.10 -11.79
CA HIS A 332 34.25 50.84 -10.84
C HIS A 332 35.05 49.60 -11.26
N GLN A 333 36.36 49.73 -11.44
CA GLN A 333 37.29 48.65 -11.71
C GLN A 333 38.21 48.54 -10.49
N SER A 334 38.03 47.50 -9.67
CA SER A 334 38.92 47.25 -8.53
C SER A 334 40.21 46.62 -9.05
N ARG A 335 41.30 47.40 -8.95
CA ARG A 335 42.68 46.98 -9.19
C ARG A 335 43.09 45.89 -8.18
N VAL A 336 43.63 44.79 -8.70
CA VAL A 336 44.43 43.83 -7.95
C VAL A 336 45.81 44.45 -7.75
N ILE A 337 46.18 44.72 -6.50
CA ILE A 337 47.55 45.07 -6.09
C ILE A 337 48.18 43.79 -5.55
N ALA A 338 49.23 43.32 -6.20
CA ALA A 338 50.08 42.26 -5.68
C ALA A 338 50.99 42.83 -4.60
N ILE A 339 50.96 42.25 -3.39
CA ILE A 339 51.94 42.50 -2.33
C ILE A 339 52.49 41.14 -1.88
N HIS A 340 53.81 41.10 -1.72
CA HIS A 340 54.67 39.97 -1.38
C HIS A 340 54.35 39.29 -0.02
N GLN A 341 54.58 37.97 -0.01
CA GLN A 341 54.64 36.96 1.08
C GLN A 341 55.55 37.40 2.26
N ASP A 342 55.30 37.09 3.56
CA ASP A 342 55.40 35.80 4.29
C ASP A 342 55.21 36.06 5.83
N PRO A 343 55.22 35.09 6.80
CA PRO A 343 54.65 33.74 6.87
C PRO A 343 54.11 33.38 8.29
N THR A 344 52.81 33.38 8.58
CA THR A 344 52.23 32.61 9.70
C THR A 344 50.71 32.69 9.65
N GLY A 345 50.07 31.65 9.15
CA GLY A 345 48.63 31.54 9.15
C GLY A 345 48.24 30.18 8.60
N SER A 346 47.59 29.37 9.42
CA SER A 346 47.04 28.08 9.00
C SER A 346 46.08 28.29 7.84
N GLN A 347 46.37 27.64 6.69
CA GLN A 347 45.45 27.64 5.57
C GLN A 347 44.28 26.70 5.88
N VAL A 348 43.06 27.24 5.86
CA VAL A 348 41.82 26.48 5.99
C VAL A 348 41.20 26.39 4.60
N GLU A 349 41.12 25.18 4.04
CA GLU A 349 40.45 24.93 2.77
C GLU A 349 38.93 25.08 2.93
N LEU A 350 38.34 26.00 2.15
CA LEU A 350 36.89 26.17 2.04
C LEU A 350 36.40 25.40 0.81
N ASN A 351 35.88 24.19 1.02
CA ASN A 351 35.16 23.47 -0.04
C ASN A 351 33.73 24.00 -0.16
N ASN A 352 33.46 24.70 -1.25
CA ASN A 352 32.12 25.14 -1.63
C ASN A 352 31.32 23.92 -2.13
N ILE A 353 30.55 23.30 -1.24
CA ILE A 353 29.48 22.37 -1.63
C ILE A 353 28.16 23.15 -1.60
N ASP A 354 27.48 23.04 -2.72
CA ASP A 354 26.29 23.75 -3.15
C ASP A 354 25.22 24.00 -2.07
N SER A 355 24.67 25.22 -2.10
CA SER A 355 23.40 25.65 -1.48
C SER A 355 23.32 25.81 0.06
N GLY A 356 23.86 26.94 0.56
CA GLY A 356 23.17 27.75 1.58
C GLY A 356 23.45 27.49 3.08
N LYS A 357 24.48 26.73 3.46
CA LYS A 357 24.95 26.65 4.86
C LYS A 357 26.47 26.58 4.94
N ILE A 358 27.06 27.40 5.82
CA ILE A 358 28.48 27.37 6.17
C ILE A 358 28.64 26.49 7.41
N ILE A 359 29.48 25.46 7.35
CA ILE A 359 29.78 24.57 8.48
C ILE A 359 31.25 24.80 8.85
N LYS A 360 31.52 25.16 10.12
CA LYS A 360 32.87 25.22 10.70
C LYS A 360 33.11 23.92 11.47
N THR A 361 34.14 23.17 11.09
CA THR A 361 34.59 22.00 11.86
C THR A 361 35.91 22.37 12.52
N GLU A 362 36.00 22.18 13.84
CA GLU A 362 37.19 22.51 14.64
C GLU A 362 37.49 21.29 15.51
N GLU A 363 38.71 20.75 15.41
CA GLU A 363 39.15 19.66 16.27
C GLU A 363 39.52 20.24 17.64
N VAL A 364 38.82 19.80 18.68
CA VAL A 364 39.08 20.20 20.07
C VAL A 364 39.87 19.08 20.75
N PHE A 365 41.14 19.34 21.04
CA PHE A 365 41.95 18.47 21.90
C PHE A 365 41.75 18.89 23.36
N VAL A 366 41.16 18.01 24.16
CA VAL A 366 41.01 18.19 25.61
C VAL A 366 42.13 17.40 26.29
N SER A 367 43.07 18.11 26.91
CA SER A 367 44.03 17.51 27.84
C SER A 367 43.58 17.82 29.26
N SER A 368 43.31 16.80 30.06
CA SER A 368 43.02 16.93 31.50
C SER A 368 44.31 16.71 32.29
N GLU A 369 44.76 17.74 33.00
CA GLU A 369 45.87 17.65 33.95
C GLU A 369 45.30 17.31 35.33
N VAL A 370 45.77 16.22 35.94
CA VAL A 370 45.33 15.76 37.26
C VAL A 370 46.32 16.29 38.30
N ASP A 371 45.89 17.29 39.06
CA ASP A 371 46.65 17.82 40.20
C ASP A 371 46.53 16.85 41.38
N VAL A 372 47.65 16.20 41.75
CA VAL A 372 47.75 15.37 42.96
C VAL A 372 48.39 16.21 44.06
N SER A 373 47.59 16.97 44.81
CA SER A 373 48.05 17.56 46.06
C SER A 373 47.91 16.57 47.22
N SER A 374 49.05 16.03 47.63
CA SER A 374 49.44 15.45 48.93
C SER A 374 48.39 15.44 50.06
N ARG A 375 48.07 14.24 50.55
CA ARG A 375 47.71 14.01 51.96
C ARG A 375 48.99 13.97 52.79
N GLY A 376 49.12 14.88 53.74
CA GLY A 376 49.95 14.80 54.93
C GLY A 376 49.06 15.02 56.14
#